data_AF-A0A9D8XJ06-F1
#
_entry.id   AF-A0A9D8XJ06-F1
#
_cell.length_a   1.000
_cell.length_b   1.000
_cell.length_c   1.000
_cell.angle_alpha   90.00
_cell.angle_beta   90.00
_cell.angle_gamma   90.00
#
_symmetry.space_group_name_H-M   'P 1'
#
loop_
_entity.id
_entity.type
_entity.pdbx_description
1 polymer ?
#
loop_
_entity_poly.entity_id
_entity_poly.type
_entity_poly.pdbx_seq_one_letter_code
_entity_poly.pdbx_strand_id
1 'polypeptide(L)'
;GTTSVRTLESLYWFGVHLLESNTMQSNSVEESVWTLHQWYPYEDHQDYSMQQALQALLDDMRAKGETQFTASTRLLIAPGYTFRVVSDIITNFHQPQSTLLLLVSAYVGEDWRKIYDYAMANDFRFLSYGDSSLLQVRKAQ
;
A
#
# COMPACT_ATOMS: atom_id res chain seq x y z
N GLY A 1 -6.08 -9.29 -1.97
CA GLY A 1 -4.75 -9.84 -2.32
C GLY A 1 -3.70 -8.75 -2.31
N THR A 2 -2.41 -9.10 -2.29
CA THR A 2 -1.28 -8.16 -2.07
C THR A 2 -1.12 -7.08 -3.15
N THR A 3 -1.45 -7.37 -4.41
CA THR A 3 -1.44 -6.37 -5.49
C THR A 3 -2.48 -5.28 -5.24
N SER A 4 -3.72 -5.66 -4.91
CA SER A 4 -4.79 -4.71 -4.60
C SER A 4 -4.45 -3.82 -3.41
N VAL A 5 -3.81 -4.37 -2.38
CA VAL A 5 -3.35 -3.59 -1.22
C VAL A 5 -2.36 -2.51 -1.66
N ARG A 6 -1.34 -2.88 -2.44
CA ARG A 6 -0.37 -1.90 -2.95
C ARG A 6 -1.02 -0.84 -3.83
N THR A 7 -1.98 -1.21 -4.69
CA THR A 7 -2.72 -0.26 -5.51
C THR A 7 -3.48 0.75 -4.66
N LEU A 8 -4.27 0.28 -3.69
CA LEU A 8 -5.09 1.14 -2.83
C LEU A 8 -4.23 2.07 -1.96
N GLU A 9 -3.19 1.53 -1.34
CA GLU A 9 -2.26 2.33 -0.54
C GLU A 9 -1.49 3.35 -1.39
N SER A 10 -1.16 3.02 -2.65
CA SER A 10 -0.50 3.98 -3.55
C SER A 10 -1.38 5.20 -3.86
N LEU A 11 -2.71 5.06 -3.92
CA LEU A 11 -3.63 6.19 -4.15
C LEU A 11 -3.50 7.26 -3.07
N TYR A 12 -3.35 6.84 -1.80
CA TYR A 12 -3.08 7.76 -0.71
C TYR A 12 -1.76 8.52 -0.95
N TRP A 13 -0.68 7.81 -1.31
CA TRP A 13 0.62 8.44 -1.49
C TRP A 13 0.71 9.36 -2.71
N PHE A 14 -0.04 9.08 -3.79
CA PHE A 14 -0.17 10.05 -4.90
C PHE A 14 -0.88 11.33 -4.46
N GLY A 15 -1.89 11.21 -3.60
CA GLY A 15 -2.56 12.36 -2.98
C GLY A 15 -1.61 13.19 -2.10
N VAL A 16 -0.80 12.53 -1.27
CA VAL A 16 0.23 13.20 -0.46
C VAL A 16 1.24 13.93 -1.35
N HIS A 17 1.72 13.27 -2.42
CA HIS A 17 2.64 13.88 -3.38
C HIS A 17 2.08 15.17 -3.99
N LEU A 18 0.79 15.19 -4.36
CA LEU A 18 0.10 16.38 -4.87
C LEU A 18 0.00 17.50 -3.82
N LEU A 19 -0.29 17.16 -2.56
CA LEU A 19 -0.40 18.14 -1.49
C LEU A 19 0.95 18.80 -1.18
N GLU A 20 2.02 18.01 -1.17
CA GLU A 20 3.37 18.49 -0.86
C GLU A 20 3.99 19.25 -2.04
N SER A 21 3.74 18.82 -3.29
CA SER A 21 4.22 19.52 -4.49
C SER A 21 3.54 20.88 -4.69
N ASN A 22 2.26 21.03 -4.35
CA ASN A 22 1.57 22.32 -4.41
C ASN A 22 2.04 23.30 -3.32
N THR A 23 2.60 22.79 -2.21
CA THR A 23 3.12 23.61 -1.11
C THR A 23 4.53 24.12 -1.40
N MET A 24 5.32 23.35 -2.14
CA MET A 24 6.67 23.67 -2.56
C MET A 24 6.62 24.27 -3.98
N GLN A 25 6.65 25.60 -4.11
CA GLN A 25 6.74 26.28 -5.43
C GLN A 25 7.97 25.78 -6.20
N SER A 26 7.82 24.73 -7.00
CA SER A 26 8.86 24.22 -7.88
C SER A 26 8.31 24.17 -9.30
N ASN A 27 8.92 25.01 -10.14
CA ASN A 27 8.70 25.04 -11.58
C ASN A 27 9.07 23.70 -12.23
N SER A 28 8.26 23.32 -13.21
CA SER A 28 8.56 22.43 -14.32
C SER A 28 9.17 21.06 -13.98
N VAL A 29 8.33 20.03 -13.97
CA VAL A 29 8.74 18.69 -14.42
C VAL A 29 7.68 18.21 -15.42
N GLU A 30 8.17 17.77 -16.57
CA GLU A 30 7.45 17.22 -17.72
C GLU A 30 6.39 16.18 -17.31
N GLU A 31 5.42 15.96 -18.21
CA GLU A 31 4.37 14.93 -18.21
C GLU A 31 4.95 13.50 -18.16
N SER A 32 5.67 13.23 -17.07
CA SER A 32 6.05 11.94 -16.52
C SER A 32 4.83 11.11 -16.21
N VAL A 33 4.69 9.89 -16.71
CA VAL A 33 3.79 8.92 -16.05
C VAL A 33 4.09 8.91 -14.56
N TRP A 34 3.09 9.26 -13.74
CA TRP A 34 3.17 9.26 -12.28
C TRP A 34 3.80 7.94 -11.80
N THR A 35 4.97 8.02 -11.19
CA THR A 35 5.68 6.82 -10.72
C THR A 35 5.97 6.95 -9.23
N LEU A 36 5.28 6.16 -8.41
CA LEU A 36 5.55 6.07 -6.99
C LEU A 36 6.77 5.17 -6.75
N HIS A 37 7.84 5.74 -6.19
CA HIS A 37 9.06 4.99 -5.89
C HIS A 37 8.90 4.07 -4.67
N GLN A 38 9.80 3.10 -4.56
CA GLN A 38 9.68 1.97 -3.64
C GLN A 38 9.58 2.38 -2.16
N TRP A 39 10.39 3.38 -1.77
CA TRP A 39 10.58 3.79 -0.38
C TRP A 39 9.90 5.11 -0.02
N TYR A 40 9.11 5.67 -0.95
CA TYR A 40 8.43 6.96 -0.76
C TYR A 40 7.70 7.05 0.59
N PRO A 41 6.90 6.06 1.04
CA PRO A 41 6.20 6.14 2.33
C PRO A 41 7.06 6.28 3.60
N TYR A 42 8.35 6.01 3.49
CA TYR A 42 9.30 6.02 4.61
C TYR A 42 10.17 7.28 4.61
N GLU A 43 9.93 8.20 3.67
CA GLU A 43 10.51 9.54 3.66
C GLU A 43 9.76 10.44 4.66
N ASP A 44 10.26 11.65 4.87
CA ASP A 44 9.63 12.63 5.76
C ASP A 44 8.44 13.28 5.07
N HIS A 45 7.24 13.02 5.60
CA HIS A 45 5.97 13.50 5.07
C HIS A 45 5.12 14.09 6.18
N GLN A 46 4.29 15.07 5.82
CA GLN A 46 3.26 15.54 6.74
C GLN A 46 2.18 14.46 6.93
N ASP A 47 1.56 14.43 8.11
CA ASP A 47 0.52 13.47 8.40
C ASP A 47 -0.84 13.95 7.86
N TYR A 48 -1.16 13.51 6.64
CA TYR A 48 -2.45 13.78 6.01
C TYR A 48 -3.45 12.67 6.29
N SER A 49 -4.71 13.05 6.47
CA SER A 49 -5.81 12.07 6.50
C SER A 49 -6.02 11.43 5.13
N MET A 50 -6.58 10.21 5.12
CA MET A 50 -7.00 9.53 3.89
C MET A 50 -7.92 10.42 3.03
N GLN A 51 -8.84 11.15 3.66
CA GLN A 51 -9.76 12.04 2.97
C GLN A 51 -9.01 13.19 2.26
N GLN A 52 -8.06 13.83 2.94
CA GLN A 52 -7.28 14.93 2.34
C GLN A 52 -6.49 14.45 1.12
N ALA A 53 -5.78 13.32 1.24
CA ALA A 53 -4.99 12.76 0.16
C ALA A 53 -5.85 12.40 -1.06
N LEU A 54 -6.95 11.67 -0.85
CA LEU A 54 -7.83 11.29 -1.96
C LEU A 54 -8.58 12.48 -2.57
N GLN A 55 -8.92 13.50 -1.77
CA GLN A 55 -9.54 14.72 -2.27
C GLN A 55 -8.58 15.50 -3.19
N ALA A 56 -7.30 15.60 -2.82
CA ALA A 56 -6.29 16.23 -3.67
C ALA A 56 -6.17 15.53 -5.02
N LEU A 57 -6.18 14.20 -5.04
CA LEU A 57 -6.15 13.41 -6.28
C LEU A 57 -7.39 13.67 -7.14
N LEU A 58 -8.58 13.70 -6.53
CA LEU A 58 -9.84 13.98 -7.24
C LEU A 58 -9.88 15.40 -7.81
N ASP A 59 -9.37 16.39 -7.08
CA ASP A 59 -9.38 17.78 -7.53
C ASP A 59 -8.39 18.02 -8.68
N ASP A 60 -7.22 17.38 -8.65
CA ASP A 60 -6.28 17.38 -9.77
C ASP A 60 -6.89 16.74 -11.03
N MET A 61 -7.52 15.57 -10.90
CA MET A 61 -8.22 14.91 -12.02
C MET A 61 -9.33 15.79 -12.60
N ARG A 62 -10.13 16.44 -11.74
CA ARG A 62 -11.20 17.35 -12.18
C ARG A 62 -10.66 18.57 -12.89
N ALA A 63 -9.57 19.16 -12.40
CA ALA A 63 -8.93 20.31 -13.03
C ALA A 63 -8.39 19.97 -14.43
N LYS A 64 -7.94 18.73 -14.64
CA LYS A 64 -7.49 18.21 -15.93
C LYS A 64 -8.61 17.66 -16.82
N GLY A 65 -9.83 17.53 -16.29
CA GLY A 65 -10.96 16.91 -17.00
C GLY A 65 -10.80 15.39 -17.20
N GLU A 66 -9.98 14.73 -16.37
CA GLU A 66 -9.69 13.30 -16.45
C GLU A 66 -10.75 12.47 -15.72
N THR A 67 -11.22 11.40 -16.35
CA THR A 67 -12.14 10.44 -15.73
C THR A 67 -11.45 9.17 -15.23
N GLN A 68 -10.14 9.04 -15.49
CA GLN A 68 -9.33 7.89 -15.11
C GLN A 68 -7.96 8.36 -14.65
N PHE A 69 -7.51 7.85 -13.51
CA PHE A 69 -6.15 8.04 -13.03
C PHE A 69 -5.27 6.88 -13.48
N THR A 70 -4.17 7.19 -14.18
CA THR A 70 -3.19 6.18 -14.62
C THR A 70 -1.83 6.50 -14.04
N ALA A 71 -1.26 5.54 -13.33
CA ALA A 71 0.04 5.67 -12.67
C ALA A 71 0.75 4.32 -12.58
N SER A 72 2.06 4.39 -12.35
CA SER A 72 2.93 3.27 -12.03
C SER A 72 3.31 3.31 -10.56
N THR A 73 3.36 2.15 -9.91
CA THR A 73 3.77 2.06 -8.50
C THR A 73 4.80 0.97 -8.32
N ARG A 74 5.87 1.31 -7.60
CA ARG A 74 6.86 0.37 -7.07
C ARG A 74 6.77 0.24 -5.55
N LEU A 75 5.68 0.74 -4.95
CA LEU A 75 5.46 0.78 -3.51
C LEU A 75 5.82 -0.56 -2.84
N LEU A 76 6.77 -0.50 -1.90
CA LEU A 76 7.07 -1.61 -1.01
C LEU A 76 6.43 -1.38 0.35
N ILE A 77 5.64 -2.36 0.78
CA ILE A 77 5.06 -2.42 2.12
C ILE A 77 5.92 -3.40 2.91
N ALA A 78 6.61 -2.89 3.94
CA ALA A 78 7.54 -3.60 4.79
C ALA A 78 7.26 -3.28 6.27
N PRO A 79 7.77 -4.08 7.23
CA PRO A 79 7.56 -3.82 8.66
C PRO A 79 7.84 -2.37 9.06
N GLY A 80 6.92 -1.79 9.83
CA GLY A 80 6.92 -0.36 10.18
C GLY A 80 6.01 0.51 9.31
N TYR A 81 5.44 -0.04 8.22
CA TYR A 81 4.47 0.67 7.38
C TYR A 81 3.16 0.96 8.13
N THR A 82 2.64 2.19 8.01
CA THR A 82 1.32 2.56 8.51
C THR A 82 0.29 2.45 7.39
N PHE A 83 -0.67 1.52 7.51
CA PHE A 83 -1.74 1.34 6.54
C PHE A 83 -2.73 2.51 6.58
N ARG A 84 -2.96 3.14 5.43
CA ARG A 84 -3.75 4.38 5.31
C ARG A 84 -5.14 4.14 4.74
N VAL A 85 -5.30 3.09 3.92
CA VAL A 85 -6.55 2.82 3.19
C VAL A 85 -7.14 1.47 3.57
N VAL A 86 -6.31 0.43 3.60
CA VAL A 86 -6.77 -0.95 3.78
C VAL A 86 -7.01 -1.27 5.26
N SER A 87 -8.17 -1.83 5.58
CA SER A 87 -8.52 -2.28 6.93
C SER A 87 -8.21 -3.76 7.17
N ASP A 88 -8.48 -4.62 6.19
CA ASP A 88 -8.38 -6.08 6.27
C ASP A 88 -7.80 -6.65 4.96
N ILE A 89 -7.07 -7.77 5.05
CA ILE A 89 -6.42 -8.37 3.89
C ILE A 89 -6.85 -9.83 3.73
N ILE A 90 -7.39 -10.16 2.56
CA ILE A 90 -7.50 -11.55 2.09
C ILE A 90 -6.36 -11.84 1.13
N THR A 91 -5.53 -12.84 1.44
CA THR A 91 -4.37 -13.22 0.63
C THR A 91 -3.99 -14.68 0.80
N ASN A 92 -3.34 -15.26 -0.20
CA ASN A 92 -2.73 -16.58 -0.12
C ASN A 92 -1.50 -16.58 0.81
N PHE A 93 -1.03 -17.79 1.15
CA PHE A 93 0.26 -18.00 1.80
C PHE A 93 1.40 -17.89 0.79
N HIS A 94 2.43 -17.12 1.14
CA HIS A 94 3.55 -16.80 0.24
C HIS A 94 4.81 -17.58 0.61
N GLN A 95 5.77 -17.65 -0.30
CA GLN A 95 7.06 -18.26 0.03
C GLN A 95 7.82 -17.44 1.09
N PRO A 96 8.57 -18.10 1.99
CA PRO A 96 9.57 -17.44 2.82
C PRO A 96 10.51 -16.58 1.97
N GLN A 97 10.98 -15.46 2.54
CA GLN A 97 11.90 -14.50 1.89
C GLN A 97 11.33 -13.78 0.64
N SER A 98 10.02 -13.78 0.44
CA SER A 98 9.38 -13.00 -0.63
C SER A 98 9.00 -11.58 -0.16
N THR A 99 8.94 -10.62 -1.09
CA THR A 99 8.39 -9.27 -0.82
C THR A 99 6.91 -9.30 -0.44
N LEU A 100 6.18 -10.35 -0.82
CA LEU A 100 4.80 -10.57 -0.40
C LEU A 100 4.71 -10.93 1.09
N LEU A 101 5.69 -11.69 1.59
CA LEU A 101 5.80 -11.96 3.02
C LEU A 101 6.13 -10.69 3.81
N LEU A 102 6.91 -9.76 3.26
CA LEU A 102 7.14 -8.44 3.88
C LEU A 102 5.84 -7.65 4.07
N LEU A 103 4.94 -7.67 3.08
CA LEU A 103 3.64 -7.01 3.21
C LEU A 103 2.78 -7.68 4.29
N VAL A 104 2.76 -9.01 4.32
CA VAL A 104 2.04 -9.74 5.36
C VAL A 104 2.61 -9.42 6.74
N SER A 105 3.93 -9.46 6.91
CA SER A 105 4.56 -9.14 8.20
C SER A 105 4.40 -7.68 8.61
N ALA A 106 4.36 -6.74 7.65
CA ALA A 106 4.01 -5.36 7.92
C ALA A 106 2.59 -5.21 8.46
N TYR A 107 1.66 -6.01 7.94
CA TYR A 107 0.26 -5.95 8.33
C TYR A 107 0.01 -6.63 9.68
N VAL A 108 0.44 -7.88 9.89
CA VAL A 108 0.14 -8.63 11.13
C VAL A 108 1.22 -8.49 12.22
N GLY A 109 2.29 -7.73 11.97
CA GLY A 109 3.40 -7.61 12.91
C GLY A 109 4.10 -8.95 13.18
N GLU A 110 4.56 -9.16 14.41
CA GLU A 110 5.32 -10.35 14.81
C GLU A 110 4.56 -11.68 14.67
N ASP A 111 3.22 -11.63 14.59
CA ASP A 111 2.36 -12.80 14.45
C ASP A 111 2.49 -13.53 13.11
N TRP A 112 3.17 -12.95 12.12
CA TRP A 112 3.35 -13.58 10.81
C TRP A 112 4.02 -14.96 10.93
N ARG A 113 4.97 -15.14 11.86
CA ARG A 113 5.62 -16.45 12.06
C ARG A 113 4.64 -17.49 12.55
N LYS A 114 3.86 -17.14 13.58
CA LYS A 114 2.82 -18.01 14.16
C LYS A 114 1.80 -18.44 13.12
N ILE A 115 1.35 -17.53 12.26
CA ILE A 115 0.40 -17.83 11.18
C ILE A 115 1.01 -18.83 10.19
N TYR A 116 2.26 -18.64 9.79
CA TYR A 116 2.92 -19.49 8.81
C TYR A 116 3.32 -20.85 9.39
N ASP A 117 3.77 -20.89 10.65
CA ASP A 117 4.07 -22.14 11.37
C ASP A 117 2.82 -23.00 11.50
N TYR A 118 1.66 -22.39 11.82
CA TYR A 118 0.38 -23.08 11.83
C TYR A 118 0.03 -23.65 10.44
N ALA A 119 0.16 -22.85 9.39
CA ALA A 119 -0.15 -23.29 8.03
C ALA A 119 0.73 -24.48 7.60
N MET A 120 2.03 -24.43 7.90
CA MET A 120 2.98 -25.52 7.62
C MET A 120 2.67 -26.79 8.43
N ALA A 121 2.30 -26.65 9.70
CA ALA A 121 1.98 -27.78 10.57
C ALA A 121 0.63 -28.46 10.24
N ASN A 122 -0.22 -27.81 9.45
CA ASN A 122 -1.56 -28.29 9.10
C ASN A 122 -1.74 -28.53 7.59
N ASP A 123 -0.65 -28.76 6.86
CA ASP A 123 -0.64 -29.11 5.42
C ASP A 123 -1.40 -28.13 4.51
N PHE A 124 -1.41 -26.84 4.86
CA PHE A 124 -1.97 -25.81 3.99
C PHE A 124 -1.18 -25.75 2.69
N ARG A 125 -1.89 -25.52 1.58
CA ARG A 125 -1.30 -25.34 0.26
C ARG A 125 -0.84 -23.90 0.11
N PHE A 126 0.39 -23.68 -0.34
CA PHE A 126 0.97 -22.35 -0.52
C PHE A 126 0.83 -21.87 -1.98
N LEU A 127 1.18 -20.60 -2.22
CA LEU A 127 1.27 -19.95 -3.54
C LEU A 127 -0.10 -19.66 -4.19
N SER A 128 -0.07 -19.31 -5.48
CA SER A 128 -1.21 -18.72 -6.21
C SER A 128 -2.48 -19.56 -6.23
N TYR A 129 -2.35 -20.88 -6.18
CA TYR A 129 -3.47 -21.84 -6.19
C TYR A 129 -3.64 -22.59 -4.86
N GLY A 130 -2.94 -22.11 -3.82
CA GLY A 130 -3.02 -22.65 -2.49
C GLY A 130 -4.24 -22.13 -1.73
N ASP A 131 -4.18 -22.29 -0.42
CA ASP A 131 -5.19 -21.79 0.50
C ASP A 131 -4.99 -20.31 0.79
N SER A 132 -6.05 -19.67 1.28
CA SER A 132 -6.06 -18.25 1.61
C SER A 132 -6.15 -18.02 3.12
N SER A 133 -5.72 -16.82 3.52
CA SER A 133 -5.81 -16.28 4.87
C SER A 133 -6.66 -15.01 4.84
N LEU A 134 -7.48 -14.84 5.88
CA LEU A 134 -8.10 -13.57 6.24
C LEU A 134 -7.28 -12.98 7.39
N LEU A 135 -6.66 -11.84 7.14
CA LEU A 135 -5.84 -11.13 8.11
C LEU A 135 -6.61 -9.89 8.56
N GLN A 136 -6.82 -9.78 9.87
CA GLN A 136 -7.51 -8.67 10.49
C GLN A 136 -6.68 -8.22 11.70
N VAL A 137 -6.25 -6.96 11.70
CA VAL A 137 -5.60 -6.37 12.87
C VAL A 137 -6.68 -5.64 13.66
N ARG A 138 -6.94 -6.08 14.90
CA ARG A 138 -7.79 -5.32 15.81
C ARG A 138 -7.10 -3.99 16.07
N LYS A 139 -7.65 -2.89 15.55
CA LYS A 139 -7.30 -1.55 16.05
C LYS A 139 -7.61 -1.55 17.54
N ALA A 140 -6.64 -1.21 18.37
CA ALA A 140 -6.90 -1.00 19.80
C ALA A 140 -8.07 -0.01 19.92
N GLN A 141 -9.11 -0.40 20.65
CA GLN A 141 -10.25 0.46 20.96
C GLN A 141 -9.82 1.60 21.87
#